data_AF-A0A7J8XT86-F1
#
_entry.id   AF-A0A7J8XT86-F1
#
_cell.length_a   1.000
_cell.length_b   1.000
_cell.length_c   1.000
_cell.angle_alpha   90.00
_cell.angle_beta   90.00
_cell.angle_gamma   90.00
#
_symmetry.space_group_name_H-M   'P 1'
#
loop_
_entity.id
_entity.type
_entity.pdbx_description
1 polymer ?
#
loop_
_entity_poly.entity_id
_entity_poly.type
_entity_poly.pdbx_seq_one_letter_code
_entity_poly.pdbx_strand_id
1 'polypeptide(L)'
;MLSSYVSSLMAIFELVCEGHIAGFCALCAIQKHVSRALKSTGRILAPNDLVSNLRCISRNFRNSRQEDAHEYMVNLLESMHKCCLPSGVPSESPRAYEKSLVHKIFGGRLRSQVKCLQCSYCSNTFDPFLDLSLEIVKADSLLKALKNFTTAELLDGGERQYQCLRCKQKVRAIKQLTVYNAPHVLTIHLKRFQALNLGQKIDRKVEFGPTIDMKPFVSGSNEGYLKYTLYGVLVHRGWSTHSGHYYCF
;
A
#
# COMPACT_ATOMS: atom_id res chain seq x y z
N MET A 1 24.91 -1.84 1.38
CA MET A 1 23.74 -1.15 1.98
C MET A 1 22.46 -2.00 1.91
N LEU A 2 21.96 -2.37 0.72
CA LEU A 2 20.81 -3.30 0.63
C LEU A 2 21.07 -4.65 1.34
N SER A 3 22.21 -5.30 1.07
CA SER A 3 22.58 -6.56 1.73
C SER A 3 22.61 -6.48 3.26
N SER A 4 23.11 -5.39 3.85
CA SER A 4 23.12 -5.20 5.30
C SER A 4 21.72 -4.95 5.87
N TYR A 5 20.91 -4.10 5.23
CA TYR A 5 19.51 -3.88 5.65
C TYR A 5 18.67 -5.15 5.54
N VAL A 6 18.81 -5.91 4.46
CA VAL A 6 18.08 -7.15 4.26
C VAL A 6 18.57 -8.24 5.24
N SER A 7 19.87 -8.30 5.55
CA SER A 7 20.39 -9.22 6.59
C SER A 7 19.84 -8.88 7.98
N SER A 8 19.78 -7.59 8.35
CA SER A 8 19.13 -7.14 9.59
C SER A 8 17.63 -7.42 9.61
N LEU A 9 16.93 -7.24 8.48
CA LEU A 9 15.52 -7.64 8.35
C LEU A 9 15.35 -9.16 8.47
N MET A 10 16.24 -9.96 7.90
CA MET A 10 16.20 -11.43 7.99
C MET A 10 16.37 -11.94 9.42
N ALA A 11 17.21 -11.29 10.24
CA ALA A 11 17.29 -11.57 11.68
C ALA A 11 15.98 -11.21 12.42
N ILE A 12 15.21 -10.22 11.94
CA ILE A 12 13.87 -9.92 12.47
C ILE A 12 12.84 -10.96 12.03
N PHE A 13 12.94 -11.51 10.81
CA PHE A 13 12.01 -12.55 10.32
C PHE A 13 12.09 -13.86 11.11
N GLU A 14 13.25 -14.24 11.67
CA GLU A 14 13.43 -15.49 12.44
C GLU A 14 12.64 -15.54 13.76
N LEU A 15 12.09 -14.42 14.25
CA LEU A 15 11.46 -14.31 15.57
C LEU A 15 9.93 -14.11 15.58
N VAL A 16 9.24 -14.07 14.42
CA VAL A 16 7.89 -13.45 14.32
C VAL A 16 6.80 -14.34 13.69
N CYS A 17 7.08 -15.58 13.31
CA CYS A 17 6.06 -16.48 12.74
C CYS A 17 5.28 -17.24 13.84
N GLU A 18 4.06 -16.80 14.16
CA GLU A 18 3.18 -17.44 15.16
C GLU A 18 2.02 -18.27 14.57
N GLY A 19 1.78 -18.22 13.25
CA GLY A 19 0.60 -18.86 12.62
C GLY A 19 0.81 -19.46 11.23
N HIS A 20 0.22 -20.63 10.99
CA HIS A 20 0.15 -21.31 9.70
C HIS A 20 -1.30 -21.41 9.20
N ILE A 21 -1.57 -21.00 7.96
CA ILE A 21 -2.88 -21.16 7.33
C ILE A 21 -2.80 -22.41 6.43
N ALA A 22 -3.52 -23.48 6.79
CA ALA A 22 -3.55 -24.75 6.04
C ALA A 22 -2.15 -25.33 5.73
N GLY A 23 -1.20 -25.20 6.65
CA GLY A 23 0.19 -25.66 6.48
C GLY A 23 1.10 -24.72 5.68
N PHE A 24 0.56 -23.62 5.13
CA PHE A 24 1.33 -22.59 4.45
C PHE A 24 1.52 -21.35 5.34
N CYS A 25 2.71 -20.74 5.25
CA CYS A 25 3.01 -19.44 5.83
C CYS A 25 3.69 -18.56 4.78
N ALA A 26 3.01 -17.49 4.35
CA ALA A 26 3.52 -16.56 3.35
C ALA A 26 4.80 -15.86 3.82
N LEU A 27 4.90 -15.56 5.12
CA LEU A 27 6.07 -14.93 5.74
C LEU A 27 7.31 -15.83 5.59
N CYS A 28 7.21 -17.10 5.99
CA CYS A 28 8.29 -18.09 5.87
C CYS A 28 8.64 -18.39 4.40
N ALA A 29 7.66 -18.47 3.51
CA ALA A 29 7.89 -18.68 2.09
C ALA A 29 8.69 -17.52 1.45
N ILE A 30 8.35 -16.27 1.79
CA ILE A 30 9.08 -15.08 1.34
C ILE A 30 10.48 -15.02 1.97
N GLN A 31 10.62 -15.25 3.28
CA GLN A 31 11.93 -15.30 3.96
C GLN A 31 12.85 -16.35 3.32
N LYS A 32 12.34 -17.57 3.05
CA LYS A 32 13.09 -18.65 2.38
C LYS A 32 13.45 -18.29 0.93
N HIS A 33 12.56 -17.62 0.20
CA HIS A 33 12.85 -17.17 -1.17
C HIS A 33 13.94 -16.08 -1.21
N VAL A 34 13.81 -15.04 -0.36
CA VAL A 34 14.80 -13.95 -0.22
C VAL A 34 16.15 -14.51 0.24
N SER A 35 16.17 -15.42 1.22
CA SER A 35 17.37 -16.12 1.67
C SER A 35 18.13 -16.80 0.52
N ARG A 36 17.39 -17.46 -0.38
CA ARG A 36 17.96 -18.14 -1.54
C ARG A 36 18.44 -17.15 -2.60
N ALA A 37 17.69 -16.09 -2.86
CA ALA A 37 18.05 -15.05 -3.83
C ALA A 37 19.38 -14.37 -3.49
N LEU A 38 19.56 -13.94 -2.24
CA LEU A 38 20.79 -13.28 -1.78
C LEU A 38 22.02 -14.21 -1.84
N LYS A 39 21.83 -15.52 -1.65
CA LYS A 39 22.89 -16.53 -1.74
C LYS A 39 23.17 -17.02 -3.17
N SER A 40 22.36 -16.61 -4.15
CA SER A 40 22.37 -17.15 -5.52
C SER A 40 22.49 -16.06 -6.59
N THR A 41 23.24 -14.98 -6.30
CA THR A 41 23.46 -13.86 -7.22
C THR A 41 23.83 -14.34 -8.63
N GLY A 42 23.15 -13.80 -9.65
CA GLY A 42 23.34 -14.17 -11.06
C GLY A 42 22.65 -15.47 -11.49
N ARG A 43 21.92 -16.17 -10.62
CA ARG A 43 21.15 -17.39 -10.96
C ARG A 43 19.65 -17.13 -11.01
N ILE A 44 18.97 -17.87 -11.89
CA ILE A 44 17.51 -17.89 -11.97
C ILE A 44 16.97 -18.79 -10.83
N LEU A 45 15.98 -18.31 -10.08
CA LEU A 45 15.33 -19.06 -9.01
C LEU A 45 13.82 -19.14 -9.23
N ALA A 46 13.29 -20.35 -9.29
CA ALA A 46 11.86 -20.57 -9.34
C ALA A 46 11.21 -20.39 -7.94
N PRO A 47 10.16 -19.55 -7.79
CA PRO A 47 9.45 -19.31 -6.53
C PRO A 47 8.41 -20.42 -6.21
N ASN A 48 8.80 -21.69 -6.34
CA ASN A 48 7.89 -22.85 -6.30
C ASN A 48 6.98 -22.86 -5.06
N ASP A 49 7.51 -22.54 -3.87
CA ASP A 49 6.76 -22.53 -2.61
C ASP A 49 5.59 -21.51 -2.61
N LEU A 50 5.72 -20.41 -3.36
CA LEU A 50 4.67 -19.38 -3.52
C LEU A 50 3.68 -19.77 -4.62
N VAL A 51 4.16 -20.33 -5.73
CA VAL A 51 3.33 -20.73 -6.89
C VAL A 51 2.45 -21.94 -6.58
N SER A 52 2.95 -22.92 -5.81
CA SER A 52 2.14 -24.07 -5.40
C SER A 52 1.04 -23.68 -4.41
N ASN A 53 1.29 -22.66 -3.57
CA ASN A 53 0.37 -22.19 -2.52
C ASN A 53 -0.35 -20.89 -2.90
N LEU A 54 -0.45 -20.54 -4.19
CA LEU A 54 -1.01 -19.27 -4.66
C LEU A 54 -2.45 -19.04 -4.15
N ARG A 55 -3.25 -20.12 -4.02
CA ARG A 55 -4.61 -20.08 -3.46
C ARG A 55 -4.68 -19.80 -1.96
N CYS A 56 -3.59 -20.00 -1.22
CA CYS A 56 -3.46 -19.64 0.19
C CYS A 56 -3.12 -18.15 0.38
N ILE A 57 -2.62 -17.48 -0.67
CA ILE A 57 -2.44 -16.03 -0.71
C ILE A 57 -3.77 -15.35 -1.08
N SER A 58 -4.43 -15.81 -2.15
CA SER A 58 -5.83 -15.44 -2.46
C SER A 58 -6.53 -16.52 -3.25
N ARG A 59 -7.80 -16.80 -2.91
CA ARG A 59 -8.64 -17.80 -3.59
C ARG A 59 -8.92 -17.45 -5.06
N ASN A 60 -8.78 -16.19 -5.44
CA ASN A 60 -9.08 -15.71 -6.79
C ASN A 60 -7.99 -16.12 -7.80
N PHE A 61 -6.74 -16.16 -7.36
CA PHE A 61 -5.59 -16.38 -8.23
C PHE A 61 -5.53 -17.80 -8.79
N ARG A 62 -5.12 -17.89 -10.06
CA ARG A 62 -4.97 -19.17 -10.77
C ARG A 62 -3.60 -19.27 -11.42
N ASN A 63 -2.93 -20.40 -11.21
CA ASN A 63 -1.69 -20.71 -11.91
C ASN A 63 -1.90 -20.67 -13.43
N SER A 64 -0.89 -20.20 -14.15
CA SER A 64 -0.89 -20.01 -15.61
C SER A 64 -1.89 -18.97 -16.15
N ARG A 65 -2.46 -18.11 -15.29
CA ARG A 65 -3.23 -16.92 -15.69
C ARG A 65 -2.40 -15.64 -15.45
N GLN A 66 -2.63 -14.59 -16.23
CA GLN A 66 -2.21 -13.24 -15.85
C GLN A 66 -3.18 -12.65 -14.83
N GLU A 67 -2.63 -12.03 -13.80
CA GLU A 67 -3.35 -11.39 -12.69
C GLU A 67 -2.71 -10.00 -12.46
N ASP A 68 -3.40 -9.09 -11.75
CA ASP A 68 -2.83 -7.79 -11.41
C ASP A 68 -1.74 -7.92 -10.32
N ALA A 69 -0.55 -7.40 -10.60
CA ALA A 69 0.56 -7.44 -9.66
C ALA A 69 0.33 -6.59 -8.39
N HIS A 70 -0.49 -5.54 -8.45
CA HIS A 70 -0.91 -4.79 -7.25
C HIS A 70 -1.84 -5.66 -6.38
N GLU A 71 -2.81 -6.34 -6.98
CA GLU A 71 -3.69 -7.29 -6.27
C GLU A 71 -2.84 -8.41 -5.62
N TYR A 72 -1.87 -8.97 -6.34
CA TYR A 72 -0.97 -9.99 -5.79
C TYR A 72 -0.16 -9.46 -4.61
N MET A 73 0.44 -8.28 -4.72
CA MET A 73 1.22 -7.65 -3.66
C MET A 73 0.37 -7.41 -2.41
N VAL A 74 -0.83 -6.83 -2.54
CA VAL A 74 -1.72 -6.55 -1.40
C VAL A 74 -2.14 -7.84 -0.70
N ASN A 75 -2.58 -8.85 -1.45
CA ASN A 75 -2.97 -10.15 -0.86
C ASN A 75 -1.78 -10.87 -0.21
N LEU A 76 -0.57 -10.77 -0.79
CA LEU A 76 0.64 -11.35 -0.22
C LEU A 76 1.02 -10.67 1.10
N LEU A 77 1.03 -9.33 1.14
CA LEU A 77 1.32 -8.58 2.37
C LEU A 77 0.27 -8.83 3.46
N GLU A 78 -1.00 -8.96 3.09
CA GLU A 78 -2.09 -9.29 4.01
C GLU A 78 -1.98 -10.74 4.55
N SER A 79 -1.57 -11.69 3.70
CA SER A 79 -1.27 -13.07 4.11
C SER A 79 -0.07 -13.11 5.07
N MET A 80 1.02 -12.38 4.75
CA MET A 80 2.17 -12.20 5.64
C MET A 80 1.80 -11.51 6.96
N HIS A 81 0.91 -10.51 6.91
CA HIS A 81 0.41 -9.81 8.09
C HIS A 81 -0.27 -10.79 9.04
N LYS A 82 -1.20 -11.61 8.54
CA LYS A 82 -1.90 -12.67 9.30
C LYS A 82 -0.96 -13.72 9.89
N CYS A 83 0.10 -14.11 9.17
CA CYS A 83 1.14 -15.02 9.70
C CYS A 83 1.96 -14.43 10.88
N CYS A 84 1.96 -13.10 11.05
CA CYS A 84 2.60 -12.43 12.20
C CYS A 84 1.71 -12.36 13.45
N LEU A 85 0.48 -12.90 13.42
CA LEU A 85 -0.50 -12.73 14.50
C LEU A 85 -0.70 -14.02 15.30
N PRO A 86 -0.85 -13.93 16.64
CA PRO A 86 -1.28 -15.06 17.45
C PRO A 86 -2.69 -15.50 17.05
N SER A 87 -2.95 -16.81 17.17
CA SER A 87 -4.27 -17.41 16.97
C SER A 87 -5.36 -16.68 17.76
N GLY A 88 -6.45 -16.32 17.08
CA GLY A 88 -7.62 -15.64 17.67
C GLY A 88 -7.52 -14.11 17.74
N VAL A 89 -6.40 -13.49 17.35
CA VAL A 89 -6.32 -12.02 17.24
C VAL A 89 -6.97 -11.56 15.91
N PRO A 90 -7.96 -10.65 15.93
CA PRO A 90 -8.49 -10.05 14.71
C PRO A 90 -7.42 -9.21 14.00
N SER A 91 -7.22 -9.45 12.69
CA SER A 91 -6.21 -8.72 11.89
C SER A 91 -6.46 -7.22 11.82
N GLU A 92 -7.72 -6.79 11.91
CA GLU A 92 -8.11 -5.38 11.87
C GLU A 92 -7.99 -4.67 13.23
N SER A 93 -7.54 -5.37 14.29
CA SER A 93 -7.37 -4.76 15.61
C SER A 93 -6.12 -3.85 15.65
N PRO A 94 -6.14 -2.71 16.39
CA PRO A 94 -4.96 -1.85 16.53
C PRO A 94 -3.70 -2.61 16.98
N ARG A 95 -3.85 -3.55 17.90
CA ARG A 95 -2.79 -4.42 18.43
C ARG A 95 -2.19 -5.35 17.36
N ALA A 96 -2.95 -5.75 16.35
CA ALA A 96 -2.45 -6.56 15.24
C ALA A 96 -1.52 -5.73 14.33
N TYR A 97 -1.92 -4.51 13.99
CA TYR A 97 -1.10 -3.58 13.21
C TYR A 97 0.20 -3.21 13.94
N GLU A 98 0.14 -2.93 15.24
CA GLU A 98 1.33 -2.61 16.06
C GLU A 98 2.34 -3.77 16.15
N LYS A 99 1.86 -5.03 16.21
CA LYS A 99 2.74 -6.20 16.32
C LYS A 99 3.35 -6.62 14.99
N SER A 100 2.58 -6.53 13.91
CA SER A 100 2.93 -7.13 12.61
C SER A 100 4.17 -6.51 11.97
N LEU A 101 5.10 -7.37 11.54
CA LEU A 101 6.32 -6.96 10.82
C LEU A 101 5.99 -6.23 9.51
N VAL A 102 4.94 -6.65 8.82
CA VAL A 102 4.44 -6.01 7.58
C VAL A 102 4.08 -4.54 7.85
N HIS A 103 3.29 -4.29 8.89
CA HIS A 103 2.84 -2.93 9.22
C HIS A 103 3.95 -2.08 9.87
N LYS A 104 4.96 -2.67 10.52
CA LYS A 104 6.16 -1.94 10.97
C LYS A 104 7.00 -1.40 9.81
N ILE A 105 7.05 -2.11 8.67
CA ILE A 105 7.88 -1.75 7.52
C ILE A 105 7.09 -0.91 6.50
N PHE A 106 5.97 -1.46 6.02
CA PHE A 106 5.16 -0.91 4.93
C PHE A 106 3.89 -0.18 5.42
N GLY A 107 3.55 -0.33 6.69
CA GLY A 107 2.34 0.25 7.28
C GLY A 107 2.45 1.74 7.52
N GLY A 108 1.54 2.50 6.94
CA GLY A 108 1.27 3.89 7.30
C GLY A 108 -0.15 4.07 7.82
N ARG A 109 -0.50 5.31 8.15
CA ARG A 109 -1.88 5.71 8.46
C ARG A 109 -2.25 6.94 7.65
N LEU A 110 -3.43 6.92 7.04
CA LEU A 110 -4.07 8.09 6.48
C LEU A 110 -4.86 8.82 7.58
N ARG A 111 -5.09 10.11 7.42
CA ARG A 111 -6.09 10.89 8.15
C ARG A 111 -7.10 11.45 7.16
N SER A 112 -8.33 10.99 7.27
CA SER A 112 -9.50 11.58 6.63
C SER A 112 -10.11 12.59 7.60
N GLN A 113 -9.94 13.88 7.33
CA GLN A 113 -10.49 14.97 8.14
C GLN A 113 -11.70 15.58 7.45
N VAL A 114 -12.79 15.81 8.20
CA VAL A 114 -13.95 16.61 7.76
C VAL A 114 -14.14 17.77 8.72
N LYS A 115 -13.89 18.99 8.26
CA LYS A 115 -14.06 20.24 9.00
C LYS A 115 -15.39 20.91 8.63
N CYS A 116 -16.29 21.02 9.59
CA CYS A 116 -17.54 21.78 9.45
C CYS A 116 -17.26 23.27 9.24
N LEU A 117 -17.86 23.91 8.22
CA LEU A 117 -17.70 25.34 7.97
C LEU A 117 -18.62 26.24 8.82
N GLN A 118 -19.62 25.67 9.50
CA GLN A 118 -20.52 26.42 10.38
C GLN A 118 -20.00 26.53 11.83
N CYS A 119 -19.45 25.44 12.38
CA CYS A 119 -19.01 25.39 13.79
C CYS A 119 -17.52 25.05 13.97
N SER A 120 -16.74 24.97 12.88
CA SER A 120 -15.31 24.61 12.87
C SER A 120 -14.92 23.25 13.49
N TYR A 121 -15.89 22.41 13.89
CA TYR A 121 -15.62 21.07 14.38
C TYR A 121 -14.96 20.19 13.32
N CYS A 122 -13.86 19.53 13.69
CA CYS A 122 -13.16 18.55 12.86
C CYS A 122 -13.46 17.12 13.31
N SER A 123 -14.10 16.34 12.46
CA SER A 123 -14.13 14.88 12.56
C SER A 123 -12.86 14.32 11.91
N ASN A 124 -12.21 13.32 12.53
CA ASN A 124 -11.01 12.67 11.97
C ASN A 124 -11.17 11.15 12.04
N THR A 125 -10.94 10.47 10.92
CA THR A 125 -10.78 9.01 10.84
C THR A 125 -9.33 8.70 10.47
N PHE A 126 -8.77 7.60 11.01
CA PHE A 126 -7.35 7.26 10.89
C PHE A 126 -7.14 5.82 10.39
N ASP A 127 -7.18 5.66 9.08
CA ASP A 127 -7.20 4.37 8.40
C ASP A 127 -5.77 3.85 8.11
N PRO A 128 -5.46 2.57 8.36
CA PRO A 128 -4.17 1.97 8.00
C PRO A 128 -4.02 1.81 6.48
N PHE A 129 -2.78 1.84 5.98
CA PHE A 129 -2.48 1.52 4.57
C PHE A 129 -1.14 0.79 4.42
N LEU A 130 -0.99 0.03 3.33
CA LEU A 130 0.25 -0.63 2.90
C LEU A 130 0.81 -0.09 1.58
N ASP A 131 -0.01 0.64 0.81
CA ASP A 131 0.39 1.42 -0.36
C ASP A 131 -0.45 2.70 -0.48
N LEU A 132 0.05 3.68 -1.25
CA LEU A 132 -0.76 4.79 -1.75
C LEU A 132 -1.12 4.53 -3.22
N SER A 133 -2.37 4.14 -3.46
CA SER A 133 -2.95 3.96 -4.79
C SER A 133 -3.45 5.29 -5.37
N LEU A 134 -2.65 5.91 -6.24
CA LEU A 134 -2.84 7.27 -6.75
C LEU A 134 -3.60 7.32 -8.08
N GLU A 135 -4.47 8.32 -8.24
CA GLU A 135 -5.25 8.53 -9.46
C GLU A 135 -4.45 9.14 -10.61
N ILE A 136 -4.32 8.34 -11.67
CA ILE A 136 -3.75 8.67 -12.98
C ILE A 136 -4.24 9.97 -13.62
N VAL A 137 -5.58 10.09 -13.71
CA VAL A 137 -6.27 10.70 -14.87
C VAL A 137 -5.86 12.14 -15.14
N LYS A 138 -5.67 12.93 -14.08
CA LYS A 138 -5.33 14.36 -14.14
C LYS A 138 -3.92 14.65 -13.59
N ALA A 139 -3.04 13.65 -13.59
CA ALA A 139 -1.64 13.77 -13.19
C ALA A 139 -0.66 13.25 -14.26
N ASP A 140 0.39 14.01 -14.47
CA ASP A 140 1.54 13.76 -15.37
C ASP A 140 2.82 13.44 -14.58
N SER A 141 2.78 13.59 -13.26
CA SER A 141 3.91 13.45 -12.35
C SER A 141 3.44 12.93 -10.99
N LEU A 142 4.32 12.22 -10.28
CA LEU A 142 4.06 11.67 -8.95
C LEU A 142 3.71 12.76 -7.93
N LEU A 143 4.42 13.89 -7.96
CA LEU A 143 4.13 15.04 -7.09
C LEU A 143 2.73 15.60 -7.34
N LYS A 144 2.29 15.69 -8.59
CA LYS A 144 0.93 16.13 -8.95
C LYS A 144 -0.12 15.10 -8.55
N ALA A 145 0.16 13.81 -8.68
CA ALA A 145 -0.72 12.73 -8.24
C ALA A 145 -0.92 12.74 -6.71
N LEU A 146 0.16 12.91 -5.93
CA LEU A 146 0.10 13.07 -4.47
C LEU A 146 -0.60 14.36 -4.04
N LYS A 147 -0.34 15.49 -4.71
CA LYS A 147 -1.06 16.74 -4.46
C LYS A 147 -2.56 16.59 -4.70
N ASN A 148 -2.96 15.94 -5.78
CA ASN A 148 -4.37 15.64 -6.06
C ASN A 148 -4.96 14.72 -4.98
N PHE A 149 -4.23 13.69 -4.56
CA PHE A 149 -4.64 12.75 -3.50
C PHE A 149 -4.87 13.44 -2.15
N THR A 150 -4.07 14.46 -1.81
CA THR A 150 -4.23 15.23 -0.56
C THR A 150 -4.94 16.58 -0.71
N THR A 151 -5.60 16.82 -1.84
CA THR A 151 -6.35 18.06 -2.07
C THR A 151 -7.60 18.09 -1.19
N ALA A 152 -7.87 19.24 -0.60
CA ALA A 152 -9.09 19.47 0.17
C ALA A 152 -10.29 19.64 -0.79
N GLU A 153 -11.34 18.85 -0.60
CA GLU A 153 -12.60 18.92 -1.34
C GLU A 153 -13.69 19.65 -0.54
N LEU A 154 -14.50 20.44 -1.23
CA LEU A 154 -15.65 21.12 -0.65
C LEU A 154 -16.89 20.22 -0.76
N LEU A 155 -17.54 20.00 0.38
CA LEU A 155 -18.78 19.24 0.54
C LEU A 155 -19.95 20.22 0.70
N ASP A 156 -20.57 20.66 -0.41
CA ASP A 156 -21.55 21.76 -0.40
C ASP A 156 -22.90 21.49 -1.10
N GLY A 157 -22.97 20.58 -2.08
CA GLY A 157 -24.17 20.34 -2.88
C GLY A 157 -25.04 19.16 -2.46
N GLY A 158 -26.24 19.43 -1.90
CA GLY A 158 -27.31 18.45 -1.68
C GLY A 158 -26.88 17.25 -0.84
N GLU A 159 -26.98 16.04 -1.40
CA GLU A 159 -26.53 14.80 -0.72
C GLU A 159 -25.04 14.74 -0.41
N ARG A 160 -24.21 15.63 -0.99
CA ARG A 160 -22.79 15.74 -0.61
C ARG A 160 -22.56 16.57 0.65
N GLN A 161 -23.57 17.23 1.21
CA GLN A 161 -23.44 17.99 2.46
C GLN A 161 -23.17 17.06 3.64
N TYR A 162 -22.24 17.48 4.51
CA TYR A 162 -21.85 16.69 5.68
C TYR A 162 -22.89 16.80 6.80
N GLN A 163 -23.38 15.66 7.31
CA GLN A 163 -24.21 15.63 8.52
C GLN A 163 -23.32 15.88 9.74
N CYS A 164 -23.28 17.11 10.25
CA CYS A 164 -22.37 17.47 11.33
C CYS A 164 -22.89 17.01 12.70
N LEU A 165 -22.09 16.21 13.42
CA LEU A 165 -22.44 15.69 14.75
C LEU A 165 -22.71 16.79 15.80
N ARG A 166 -22.07 17.96 15.68
CA ARG A 166 -22.30 19.10 16.60
C ARG A 166 -23.49 19.98 16.19
N CYS A 167 -23.65 20.27 14.91
CA CYS A 167 -24.78 21.09 14.42
C CYS A 167 -26.08 20.28 14.27
N LYS A 168 -26.00 18.94 14.27
CA LYS A 168 -27.10 17.98 14.06
C LYS A 168 -27.86 18.15 12.74
N GLN A 169 -27.25 18.79 11.74
CA GLN A 169 -27.84 19.07 10.43
C GLN A 169 -26.81 18.89 9.29
N LYS A 170 -27.30 18.80 8.05
CA LYS A 170 -26.48 18.88 6.83
C LYS A 170 -25.86 20.27 6.73
N VAL A 171 -24.55 20.34 6.56
CA VAL A 171 -23.78 21.59 6.46
C VAL A 171 -22.73 21.52 5.37
N ARG A 172 -22.26 22.70 4.94
CA ARG A 172 -21.03 22.80 4.15
C ARG A 172 -19.82 22.38 4.99
N ALA A 173 -18.95 21.56 4.44
CA ALA A 173 -17.73 21.12 5.11
C ALA A 173 -16.55 21.02 4.12
N ILE A 174 -15.33 21.07 4.63
CA ILE A 174 -14.13 20.72 3.87
C ILE A 174 -13.72 19.31 4.29
N LYS A 175 -13.57 18.40 3.33
CA LYS A 175 -12.99 17.08 3.54
C LYS A 175 -11.58 17.03 2.96
N GLN A 176 -10.63 16.40 3.64
CA GLN A 176 -9.26 16.26 3.17
C GLN A 176 -8.68 14.92 3.62
N LEU A 177 -8.06 14.20 2.69
CA LEU A 177 -7.25 13.03 2.97
C LEU A 177 -5.78 13.44 3.05
N THR A 178 -5.03 12.89 3.99
CA THR A 178 -3.63 13.27 4.25
C THR A 178 -2.87 12.08 4.84
N VAL A 179 -1.55 12.01 4.70
CA VAL A 179 -0.74 10.99 5.38
C VAL A 179 -0.53 11.43 6.85
N TYR A 180 -0.85 10.57 7.80
CA TYR A 180 -0.65 10.85 9.23
C TYR A 180 0.66 10.25 9.74
N ASN A 181 0.81 8.93 9.56
CA ASN A 181 2.07 8.22 9.74
C ASN A 181 2.53 7.73 8.38
N ALA A 182 3.75 8.10 7.98
CA ALA A 182 4.37 7.58 6.77
C ALA A 182 5.15 6.28 7.11
N PRO A 183 5.12 5.25 6.24
CA PRO A 183 5.81 3.98 6.48
C PRO A 183 7.33 4.12 6.32
N HIS A 184 8.11 3.18 6.85
CA HIS A 184 9.55 3.11 6.59
C HIS A 184 9.85 2.83 5.11
N VAL A 185 9.04 1.99 4.47
CA VAL A 185 9.08 1.68 3.04
C VAL A 185 7.76 2.11 2.41
N LEU A 186 7.81 3.17 1.60
CA LEU A 186 6.62 3.72 0.93
C LEU A 186 6.38 3.08 -0.42
N THR A 187 5.32 2.27 -0.51
CA THR A 187 4.83 1.73 -1.78
C THR A 187 3.87 2.72 -2.44
N ILE A 188 4.13 3.08 -3.69
CA ILE A 188 3.22 3.88 -4.52
C ILE A 188 2.68 3.01 -5.66
N HIS A 189 1.36 2.87 -5.73
CA HIS A 189 0.68 2.28 -6.87
C HIS A 189 0.10 3.39 -7.76
N LEU A 190 0.45 3.40 -9.04
CA LEU A 190 -0.18 4.27 -10.03
C LEU A 190 -1.36 3.53 -10.67
N LYS A 191 -2.60 3.98 -10.44
CA LYS A 191 -3.81 3.36 -10.98
C LYS A 191 -3.89 3.53 -12.50
N ARG A 192 -3.19 2.66 -13.23
CA ARG A 192 -3.16 2.63 -14.69
C ARG A 192 -4.36 1.94 -15.31
N PHE A 193 -5.04 1.09 -14.56
CA PHE A 193 -6.23 0.38 -15.02
C PHE A 193 -7.45 0.90 -14.26
N GLN A 194 -8.54 1.16 -14.98
CA GLN A 194 -9.78 1.70 -14.41
C GLN A 194 -10.98 0.98 -15.01
N ALA A 195 -11.91 0.55 -14.14
CA ALA A 195 -13.14 -0.14 -14.56
C ALA A 195 -14.01 0.73 -15.49
N LEU A 196 -14.00 2.05 -15.31
CA LEU A 196 -14.76 3.02 -16.11
C LEU A 196 -14.33 3.07 -17.58
N ASN A 197 -13.09 2.71 -17.91
CA ASN A 197 -12.54 2.80 -19.27
C ASN A 197 -12.46 1.42 -19.96
N LEU A 198 -13.38 0.50 -19.66
CA LEU A 198 -13.44 -0.85 -20.24
C LEU A 198 -12.12 -1.66 -20.07
N GLY A 199 -11.34 -1.37 -19.02
CA GLY A 199 -10.05 -2.01 -18.78
C GLY A 199 -8.87 -1.47 -19.60
N GLN A 200 -9.04 -0.38 -20.37
CA GLN A 200 -7.92 0.26 -21.07
C GLN A 200 -6.88 0.82 -20.10
N LYS A 201 -5.61 0.60 -20.42
CA LYS A 201 -4.45 1.10 -19.67
C LYS A 201 -4.18 2.57 -19.97
N ILE A 202 -4.01 3.37 -18.92
CA ILE A 202 -3.40 4.70 -18.98
C ILE A 202 -1.90 4.52 -19.24
N ASP A 203 -1.49 4.54 -20.52
CA ASP A 203 -0.11 4.26 -20.92
C ASP A 203 0.80 5.50 -20.96
N ARG A 204 0.28 6.71 -20.70
CA ARG A 204 1.12 7.91 -20.69
C ARG A 204 2.24 7.84 -19.64
N LYS A 205 3.31 8.58 -19.93
CA LYS A 205 4.39 8.85 -18.97
C LYS A 205 3.82 9.50 -17.71
N VAL A 206 4.32 9.06 -16.56
CA VAL A 206 4.18 9.76 -15.28
C VAL A 206 5.58 9.98 -14.75
N GLU A 207 5.94 11.23 -14.50
CA GLU A 207 7.29 11.60 -14.09
C GLU A 207 7.49 11.44 -12.59
N PHE A 208 8.59 10.81 -12.19
CA PHE A 208 9.03 10.67 -10.81
C PHE A 208 10.56 10.79 -10.76
N GLY A 209 11.06 11.40 -9.69
CA GLY A 209 12.50 11.55 -9.46
C GLY A 209 13.08 10.36 -8.67
N PRO A 210 14.42 10.30 -8.51
CA PRO A 210 15.07 9.31 -7.66
C PRO A 210 14.80 9.53 -6.16
N THR A 211 14.29 10.70 -5.78
CA THR A 211 13.90 11.04 -4.41
C THR A 211 12.56 11.77 -4.38
N ILE A 212 11.85 11.66 -3.26
CA ILE A 212 10.61 12.41 -3.02
C ILE A 212 10.53 12.88 -1.57
N ASP A 213 10.13 14.14 -1.37
CA ASP A 213 9.81 14.70 -0.05
C ASP A 213 8.31 14.54 0.21
N MET A 214 7.95 13.78 1.24
CA MET A 214 6.56 13.53 1.63
C MET A 214 5.99 14.57 2.60
N LYS A 215 6.81 15.49 3.12
CA LYS A 215 6.39 16.52 4.08
C LYS A 215 5.18 17.37 3.61
N PRO A 216 5.03 17.74 2.32
CA PRO A 216 3.85 18.49 1.85
C PRO A 216 2.52 17.72 1.89
N PHE A 217 2.56 16.40 2.00
CA PHE A 217 1.39 15.51 1.93
C PHE A 217 0.99 14.94 3.30
N VAL A 218 1.71 15.35 4.35
CA VAL A 218 1.58 14.83 5.72
C VAL A 218 0.88 15.82 6.65
N SER A 219 0.02 15.32 7.53
CA SER A 219 -0.79 16.12 8.45
C SER A 219 -0.51 15.80 9.92
N GLY A 220 0.67 16.20 10.39
CA GLY A 220 1.07 16.06 11.80
C GLY A 220 2.35 16.82 12.07
N SER A 221 2.68 17.01 13.35
CA SER A 221 3.97 17.53 13.81
C SER A 221 5.06 16.46 13.68
N ASN A 222 5.29 15.98 12.46
CA ASN A 222 6.41 15.09 12.16
C ASN A 222 7.67 15.95 11.99
N GLU A 223 8.48 16.01 13.06
CA GLU A 223 9.79 16.67 13.08
C GLU A 223 10.85 15.93 12.24
N GLY A 224 10.56 14.69 11.85
CA GLY A 224 11.46 13.82 11.09
C GLY A 224 11.68 14.21 9.63
N TYR A 225 12.79 13.72 9.07
CA TYR A 225 13.17 13.87 7.67
C TYR A 225 12.38 12.91 6.77
N LEU A 226 11.27 13.39 6.20
CA LEU A 226 10.33 12.60 5.40
C LEU A 226 10.71 12.50 3.91
N LYS A 227 12.01 12.35 3.59
CA LYS A 227 12.45 12.13 2.20
C LYS A 227 12.79 10.67 1.95
N TYR A 228 12.21 10.13 0.87
CA TYR A 228 12.42 8.76 0.41
C TYR A 228 13.34 8.76 -0.80
N THR A 229 14.12 7.69 -0.95
CA THR A 229 14.90 7.39 -2.14
C THR A 229 14.28 6.18 -2.84
N LEU A 230 14.09 6.28 -4.15
CA LEU A 230 13.59 5.20 -4.98
C LEU A 230 14.62 4.08 -5.06
N TYR A 231 14.21 2.85 -4.73
CA TYR A 231 15.08 1.67 -4.77
C TYR A 231 14.56 0.53 -5.67
N GLY A 232 13.36 0.66 -6.23
CA GLY A 232 12.83 -0.31 -7.18
C GLY A 232 11.56 0.17 -7.88
N VAL A 233 11.32 -0.30 -9.11
CA VAL A 233 10.16 0.05 -9.94
C VAL A 233 9.61 -1.19 -10.61
N LEU A 234 8.36 -1.55 -10.30
CA LEU A 234 7.63 -2.58 -11.04
C LEU A 234 6.95 -1.96 -12.27
N VAL A 235 7.25 -2.47 -13.46
CA VAL A 235 6.77 -1.95 -14.75
C VAL A 235 5.88 -2.99 -15.44
N HIS A 236 4.77 -2.54 -16.02
CA HIS A 236 3.91 -3.34 -16.88
C HIS A 236 4.00 -2.90 -18.35
N ARG A 237 4.42 -3.82 -19.24
CA ARG A 237 4.37 -3.65 -20.70
C ARG A 237 3.25 -4.51 -21.28
N GLY A 238 2.29 -3.88 -21.94
CA GLY A 238 1.06 -4.54 -22.40
C GLY A 238 -0.13 -3.57 -22.35
N TRP A 239 -1.26 -4.02 -22.88
CA TRP A 239 -2.46 -3.19 -23.12
C TRP A 239 -3.54 -3.32 -22.04
N SER A 240 -3.57 -4.42 -21.28
CA SER A 240 -4.60 -4.71 -20.26
C SER A 240 -4.01 -5.41 -19.02
N THR A 241 -4.80 -5.57 -17.96
CA THR A 241 -4.42 -6.41 -16.79
C THR A 241 -4.37 -7.91 -17.11
N HIS A 242 -5.00 -8.34 -18.21
CA HIS A 242 -5.07 -9.74 -18.62
C HIS A 242 -4.03 -10.12 -19.68
N SER A 243 -3.26 -9.13 -20.18
CA SER A 243 -2.27 -9.33 -21.23
C SER A 243 -1.12 -8.31 -21.20
N GLY A 244 0.08 -8.84 -20.99
CA GLY A 244 1.33 -8.09 -21.01
C GLY A 244 2.48 -8.85 -20.34
N HIS A 245 3.40 -8.10 -19.75
CA HIS A 245 4.57 -8.60 -19.05
C HIS A 245 4.97 -7.63 -17.93
N TYR A 246 5.18 -8.18 -16.73
CA TYR A 246 5.69 -7.45 -15.58
C TYR A 246 7.19 -7.72 -15.41
N TYR A 247 7.95 -6.67 -15.14
CA TYR A 247 9.39 -6.74 -14.85
C TYR A 247 9.75 -5.62 -13.87
N CYS A 248 10.86 -5.77 -13.14
CA CYS A 248 11.34 -4.78 -12.19
C CYS A 248 12.75 -4.26 -12.50
N PHE A 249 12.99 -3.02 -12.08
CA PHE A 249 14.30 -2.41 -11.88
C PHE A 249 14.54 -2.22 -10.38
#